data_AF-A0A4P9ZWT3-F1
#
_entry.id   AF-A0A4P9ZWT3-F1
#
_cell.length_a   1.000
_cell.length_b   1.000
_cell.length_c   1.000
_cell.angle_alpha   90.00
_cell.angle_beta   90.00
_cell.angle_gamma   90.00
#
_symmetry.space_group_name_H-M   'P 1'
#
loop_
_entity.id
_entity.type
_entity.pdbx_description
1 polymer ?
#
loop_
_entity_poly.entity_id
_entity_poly.type
_entity_poly.pdbx_seq_one_letter_code
_entity_poly.pdbx_strand_id
1 'polypeptide(L)'
;MLAWIRSNIGSPESPSPTTCYFIEGFQECAYFHAAVNHAEQLEQYEQARGAPLNTIRVHTQVTPRDEWGSRVDQLRKSIPGATADHTTSPFIYEGCDANMRQFIGGYMAFKKRARPSR
;
A
#
# COMPACT_ATOMS: atom_id res chain seq x y z
N MET A 1 -18.73 48.82 -15.69
CA MET A 1 -19.57 47.63 -15.93
C MET A 1 -18.62 46.51 -16.33
N LEU A 2 -18.07 45.77 -15.36
CA LEU A 2 -17.02 44.77 -15.61
C LEU A 2 -17.60 43.37 -15.40
N ALA A 3 -17.41 42.55 -16.43
CA ALA A 3 -17.96 41.21 -16.57
C ALA A 3 -17.37 40.23 -15.55
N TRP A 4 -18.22 39.41 -14.96
CA TRP A 4 -17.83 38.26 -14.14
C TRP A 4 -17.41 37.10 -15.04
N ILE A 5 -16.13 36.71 -14.99
CA ILE A 5 -15.66 35.46 -15.58
C ILE A 5 -15.97 34.34 -14.58
N ARG A 6 -16.83 33.40 -14.96
CA ARG A 6 -17.02 32.12 -14.27
C ARG A 6 -15.80 31.24 -14.53
N SER A 7 -14.91 31.12 -13.56
CA SER A 7 -13.91 30.06 -13.56
C SER A 7 -14.59 28.74 -13.22
N ASN A 8 -14.82 27.90 -14.23
CA ASN A 8 -14.99 26.46 -14.04
C ASN A 8 -13.64 25.91 -13.57
N ILE A 9 -13.38 25.96 -12.27
CA ILE A 9 -12.25 25.27 -11.65
C ILE A 9 -12.70 23.81 -11.53
N GLY A 10 -12.40 23.01 -12.56
CA GLY A 10 -12.31 21.57 -12.39
C GLY A 10 -11.32 21.31 -11.26
N SER A 11 -11.73 20.57 -10.25
CA SER A 11 -10.87 20.14 -9.15
C SER A 11 -9.58 19.56 -9.70
N PRO A 12 -8.40 19.87 -9.12
CA PRO A 12 -7.18 19.18 -9.50
C PRO A 12 -7.34 17.70 -9.13
N GLU A 13 -7.71 16.86 -10.10
CA GLU A 13 -7.56 15.42 -10.00
C GLU A 13 -6.08 15.17 -9.70
N SER A 14 -5.81 14.84 -8.44
CA SER A 14 -4.47 14.42 -8.04
C SER A 14 -4.10 13.22 -8.91
N PRO A 15 -2.89 13.16 -9.47
CA PRO A 15 -2.51 12.03 -10.31
C PRO A 15 -2.72 10.74 -9.53
N SER A 16 -3.37 9.76 -10.18
CA SER A 16 -3.57 8.44 -9.61
C SER A 16 -2.22 7.84 -9.22
N PRO A 17 -2.11 7.22 -8.03
CA PRO A 17 -0.83 6.71 -7.57
C PRO A 17 -0.23 5.70 -8.55
N THR A 18 1.07 5.84 -8.80
CA THR A 18 1.81 4.93 -9.70
C THR A 18 2.00 3.57 -9.04
N THR A 19 2.09 3.52 -7.72
CA THR A 19 2.26 2.27 -6.96
C THR A 19 1.47 2.33 -5.66
N CYS A 20 0.68 1.29 -5.40
CA CYS A 20 -0.04 1.14 -4.14
C CYS A 20 0.40 -0.13 -3.43
N TYR A 21 0.73 -0.02 -2.14
CA TYR A 21 1.03 -1.15 -1.27
C TYR A 21 -0.03 -1.26 -0.18
N PHE A 22 -0.48 -2.47 0.08
CA PHE A 22 -1.35 -2.80 1.20
C PHE A 22 -0.56 -3.69 2.16
N ILE A 23 -0.49 -3.25 3.41
CA ILE A 23 0.22 -3.93 4.50
C ILE A 23 -0.81 -4.24 5.57
N GLU A 24 -1.18 -5.52 5.67
CA GLU A 24 -2.12 -5.98 6.69
C GLU A 24 -1.40 -6.83 7.73
N GLY A 25 -1.74 -6.65 9.01
CA GLY A 25 -1.13 -7.40 10.11
C GLY A 25 -1.79 -7.09 11.44
N PHE A 26 -1.16 -7.50 12.53
CA PHE A 26 -1.60 -7.21 13.90
C PHE A 26 -0.56 -6.40 14.67
N GLN A 27 -1.00 -5.63 15.67
CA GLN A 27 -0.21 -4.61 16.33
C GLN A 27 0.98 -5.17 17.14
N GLU A 28 0.94 -6.41 17.59
CA GLU A 28 2.04 -7.03 18.34
C GLU A 28 3.14 -7.60 17.41
N CYS A 29 2.95 -7.56 16.10
CA CYS A 29 3.88 -8.14 15.14
C CYS A 29 5.03 -7.18 14.80
N ALA A 30 6.26 -7.51 15.23
CA ALA A 30 7.45 -6.72 14.88
C ALA A 30 7.68 -6.61 13.36
N TYR A 31 7.38 -7.67 12.60
CA TYR A 31 7.50 -7.67 11.13
C TYR A 31 6.49 -6.76 10.45
N PHE A 32 5.30 -6.58 11.04
CA PHE A 32 4.30 -5.63 10.54
C PHE A 32 4.81 -4.19 10.70
N HIS A 33 5.27 -3.82 11.90
CA HIS A 33 5.87 -2.51 12.14
C HIS A 33 7.06 -2.23 11.24
N ALA A 34 7.94 -3.22 11.05
CA ALA A 34 9.08 -3.06 10.15
C ALA A 34 8.64 -2.82 8.69
N ALA A 35 7.57 -3.46 8.24
CA ALA A 35 7.02 -3.23 6.90
C ALA A 35 6.39 -1.84 6.76
N VAL A 36 5.61 -1.39 7.76
CA VAL A 36 5.02 -0.04 7.79
C VAL A 36 6.12 1.02 7.74
N ASN A 37 7.11 0.92 8.62
CA ASN A 37 8.23 1.87 8.66
C ASN A 37 9.02 1.90 7.34
N HIS A 38 9.27 0.72 6.73
CA HIS A 38 9.96 0.65 5.43
C HIS A 38 9.14 1.33 4.33
N ALA A 39 7.81 1.20 4.36
CA ALA A 39 6.92 1.83 3.39
C ALA A 39 6.86 3.36 3.55
N GLU A 40 6.80 3.86 4.80
CA GLU A 40 6.87 5.30 5.09
C GLU A 40 8.20 5.90 4.63
N GLN A 41 9.33 5.22 4.89
CA GLN A 41 10.65 5.65 4.41
C GLN A 41 10.72 5.71 2.89
N LEU A 42 10.08 4.78 2.20
CA LEU A 42 10.05 4.75 0.75
C LEU A 42 9.24 5.93 0.19
N GLU A 43 8.08 6.23 0.77
CA GLU A 43 7.27 7.40 0.40
C GLU A 43 8.05 8.71 0.62
N GLN A 44 8.67 8.87 1.79
CA GLN A 44 9.50 10.03 2.11
C GLN A 44 10.68 10.18 1.15
N TYR A 45 11.33 9.07 0.77
CA TYR A 45 12.45 9.09 -0.17
C TYR A 45 12.04 9.56 -1.56
N GLU A 46 10.92 9.07 -2.09
CA GLU A 46 10.40 9.50 -3.40
C GLU A 46 9.97 10.98 -3.37
N GLN A 47 9.36 11.44 -2.28
CA GLN A 47 9.04 12.86 -2.10
C GLN A 47 10.29 13.74 -2.06
N ALA A 48 11.33 13.33 -1.33
CA ALA A 48 12.57 14.09 -1.19
C ALA A 48 13.34 14.29 -2.51
N ARG A 49 13.15 13.40 -3.50
CA ARG A 49 13.73 13.52 -4.85
C ARG A 49 12.82 14.24 -5.85
N GLY A 50 11.72 14.83 -5.38
CA GLY A 50 10.79 15.59 -6.20
C GLY A 50 9.81 14.74 -7.03
N ALA A 51 9.58 13.48 -6.64
CA ALA A 51 8.52 12.70 -7.27
C ALA A 51 7.15 13.36 -7.00
N PRO A 52 6.18 13.25 -7.94
CA PRO A 52 4.84 13.75 -7.72
C PRO A 52 4.22 13.24 -6.42
N LEU A 53 3.42 14.08 -5.76
CA LEU A 53 2.55 13.64 -4.68
C LEU A 53 1.72 12.44 -5.16
N ASN A 54 1.57 11.43 -4.29
CA ASN A 54 0.96 10.13 -4.59
C ASN A 54 1.76 9.18 -5.49
N THR A 55 3.04 9.39 -5.78
CA THR A 55 3.82 8.40 -6.57
C THR A 55 3.76 7.00 -5.95
N ILE A 56 3.85 6.94 -4.62
CA ILE A 56 3.63 5.72 -3.82
C ILE A 56 2.52 6.01 -2.83
N ARG A 57 1.58 5.07 -2.68
CA ARG A 57 0.53 5.11 -1.67
C ARG A 57 0.59 3.84 -0.82
N VAL A 58 0.59 4.02 0.50
CA VAL A 58 0.62 2.91 1.45
C VAL A 58 -0.69 2.86 2.19
N HIS A 59 -1.30 1.68 2.24
CA HIS A 59 -2.48 1.37 3.02
C HIS A 59 -2.10 0.40 4.12
N THR A 60 -2.34 0.78 5.36
CA THR A 60 -2.10 -0.08 6.52
C THR A 60 -3.43 -0.50 7.11
N GLN A 61 -3.58 -1.79 7.38
CA GLN A 61 -4.74 -2.33 8.09
C GLN A 61 -4.29 -3.20 9.24
N VAL A 62 -4.69 -2.80 10.45
CA VAL A 62 -4.46 -3.58 11.66
C VAL A 62 -5.70 -4.45 11.90
N THR A 63 -5.47 -5.74 12.09
CA THR A 63 -6.46 -6.73 12.50
C THR A 63 -6.10 -7.21 13.91
N PRO A 64 -7.08 -7.40 14.81
CA PRO A 64 -6.84 -8.04 16.10
C PRO A 64 -6.12 -9.39 15.95
N ARG A 65 -5.23 -9.72 16.89
CA ARG A 65 -4.36 -10.91 16.78
C ARG A 65 -5.16 -12.22 16.76
N ASP A 66 -6.24 -12.29 17.51
CA ASP A 66 -7.17 -13.42 17.58
C ASP A 66 -8.00 -13.60 16.29
N GLU A 67 -8.25 -12.51 15.57
CA GLU A 67 -8.94 -12.53 14.27
C GLU A 67 -7.99 -12.74 13.07
N TRP A 68 -6.68 -12.64 13.29
CA TRP A 68 -5.68 -12.64 12.20
C TRP A 68 -5.76 -13.88 11.31
N GLY A 69 -5.95 -15.07 11.89
CA GLY A 69 -6.07 -16.31 11.11
C GLY A 69 -7.22 -16.27 10.10
N SER A 70 -8.41 -15.87 10.56
CA SER A 70 -9.57 -15.71 9.68
C SER A 70 -9.37 -14.62 8.63
N ARG A 71 -8.66 -13.54 8.97
CA ARG A 71 -8.34 -12.48 8.00
C ARG A 71 -7.39 -12.98 6.91
N VAL A 72 -6.34 -13.73 7.26
CA VAL A 72 -5.42 -14.32 6.27
C VAL A 72 -6.16 -15.25 5.31
N ASP A 73 -7.10 -16.05 5.82
CA ASP A 73 -7.91 -16.94 4.97
C ASP A 73 -8.81 -16.18 4.00
N GLN A 74 -9.34 -15.01 4.41
CA GLN A 74 -10.07 -14.12 3.49
C GLN A 74 -9.13 -13.53 2.44
N LEU A 75 -7.96 -13.03 2.86
CA LEU A 75 -6.99 -12.41 1.98
C LEU A 75 -6.51 -13.38 0.89
N ARG A 76 -6.20 -14.63 1.26
CA ARG A 76 -5.79 -15.68 0.32
C ARG A 76 -6.82 -15.97 -0.77
N LYS A 77 -8.11 -15.85 -0.46
CA LYS A 77 -9.20 -16.03 -1.44
C LYS A 77 -9.36 -14.83 -2.35
N SER A 78 -9.08 -13.62 -1.85
CA SER A 78 -9.33 -12.36 -2.55
C SER A 78 -8.15 -11.81 -3.34
N ILE A 79 -6.91 -12.18 -2.98
CA ILE A 79 -5.69 -11.61 -3.57
C ILE A 79 -5.04 -12.63 -4.51
N PRO A 80 -4.99 -12.36 -5.82
CA PRO A 80 -4.30 -13.21 -6.79
C PRO A 80 -2.83 -13.47 -6.41
N GLY A 81 -2.39 -14.71 -6.60
CA GLY A 81 -1.02 -15.15 -6.31
C GLY A 81 -0.73 -15.43 -4.84
N ALA A 82 -1.69 -15.21 -3.94
CA ALA A 82 -1.55 -15.59 -2.54
C ALA A 82 -1.45 -17.11 -2.38
N THR A 83 -0.40 -17.58 -1.70
CA THR A 83 -0.18 -19.01 -1.48
C THR A 83 -0.79 -19.46 -0.15
N ALA A 84 -1.18 -20.74 -0.09
CA ALA A 84 -1.67 -21.38 1.13
C ALA A 84 -0.62 -21.48 2.23
N ASP A 85 0.66 -21.25 1.91
CA ASP A 85 1.77 -21.36 2.85
C ASP A 85 2.00 -20.06 3.64
N HIS A 86 1.58 -18.89 3.10
CA HIS A 86 1.78 -17.62 3.80
C HIS A 86 0.71 -17.39 4.87
N THR A 87 1.00 -17.80 6.11
CA THR A 87 0.09 -17.73 7.27
C THR A 87 0.43 -16.57 8.21
N THR A 88 1.53 -15.86 7.96
CA THR A 88 2.16 -14.96 8.93
C THR A 88 1.82 -13.49 8.69
N SER A 89 1.91 -12.68 9.75
CA SER A 89 1.87 -11.23 9.65
C SER A 89 3.27 -10.69 9.31
N PRO A 90 3.40 -9.67 8.44
CA PRO A 90 2.33 -9.05 7.67
C PRO A 90 1.96 -9.85 6.41
N PHE A 91 0.75 -9.63 5.89
CA PHE A 91 0.31 -10.03 4.56
C PHE A 91 0.36 -8.80 3.64
N ILE A 92 1.24 -8.82 2.64
CA ILE A 92 1.53 -7.66 1.81
C ILE A 92 1.19 -7.95 0.34
N TYR A 93 0.53 -7.00 -0.31
CA TYR A 93 0.17 -7.03 -1.73
C TYR A 93 0.25 -5.63 -2.35
N GLU A 94 0.41 -5.58 -3.67
CA GLU A 94 0.42 -4.34 -4.46
C GLU A 94 -0.75 -4.25 -5.41
N GLY A 95 -1.05 -3.04 -5.90
CA GLY A 95 -2.06 -2.78 -6.93
C GLY A 95 -3.11 -1.79 -6.46
N CYS A 96 -3.23 -0.65 -7.16
CA CYS A 96 -4.14 0.43 -6.79
C CYS A 96 -5.62 0.08 -7.00
N ASP A 97 -5.91 -0.75 -7.99
CA ASP A 97 -7.25 -1.27 -8.28
C ASP A 97 -7.36 -2.75 -7.93
N ALA A 98 -8.58 -3.20 -7.60
CA ALA A 98 -8.84 -4.59 -7.24
C ALA A 98 -8.35 -5.60 -8.30
N ASN A 99 -8.43 -5.24 -9.59
CA ASN A 99 -8.02 -6.09 -10.70
C ASN A 99 -6.50 -6.13 -10.93
N MET A 100 -5.76 -5.20 -10.33
CA MET A 100 -4.29 -5.13 -10.42
C MET A 100 -3.63 -5.68 -9.15
N ARG A 101 -4.42 -6.23 -8.22
CA ARG A 101 -3.90 -6.72 -6.96
C ARG A 101 -3.03 -7.96 -7.18
N GLN A 102 -1.83 -7.92 -6.63
CA GLN A 102 -0.89 -9.02 -6.69
C GLN A 102 -0.24 -9.23 -5.34
N PHE A 103 -0.25 -10.48 -4.87
CA PHE A 103 0.43 -10.86 -3.64
C PHE A 103 1.95 -10.69 -3.74
N ILE A 104 2.55 -10.10 -2.71
CA ILE A 104 4.00 -9.93 -2.57
C ILE A 104 4.59 -10.94 -1.60
N GLY A 105 3.96 -11.17 -0.45
CA GLY A 105 4.51 -11.98 0.63
C GLY A 105 4.45 -11.31 2.00
N GLY A 106 5.39 -11.67 2.87
CA GLY A 106 5.67 -10.97 4.13
C GLY A 106 6.73 -9.87 3.98
N TYR A 107 7.19 -9.33 5.11
CA TYR A 107 8.13 -8.20 5.14
C TYR A 107 9.41 -8.41 4.30
N MET A 108 10.02 -9.59 4.34
CA MET A 108 11.25 -9.85 3.59
C MET A 108 11.06 -9.74 2.07
N ALA A 109 9.94 -10.25 1.57
CA ALA A 109 9.58 -10.14 0.16
C ALA A 109 9.29 -8.68 -0.21
N PHE A 110 8.56 -7.96 0.65
CA PHE A 110 8.28 -6.54 0.47
C PHE A 110 9.56 -5.70 0.42
N LYS A 111 10.49 -5.88 1.37
CA LYS A 111 11.77 -5.15 1.38
C LYS A 111 12.60 -5.38 0.11
N LYS A 112 12.53 -6.57 -0.48
CA LYS A 112 13.20 -6.90 -1.75
C LYS A 112 12.50 -6.24 -2.95
N ARG A 113 11.16 -6.20 -2.93
CA ARG A 113 10.30 -5.68 -4.01
C ARG A 113 10.25 -4.15 -4.03
N ALA A 114 10.00 -3.54 -2.88
CA ALA A 114 9.81 -2.12 -2.67
C ALA A 114 11.16 -1.46 -2.37
N ARG A 115 11.91 -1.24 -3.45
CA ARG A 115 13.16 -0.48 -3.42
C ARG A 115 12.92 0.87 -4.12
N PRO A 116 13.60 1.93 -3.70
CA PRO A 116 13.49 3.19 -4.40
C PRO A 116 13.83 3.04 -5.88
N SER A 117 13.09 3.77 -6.71
CA SER A 117 13.35 3.88 -8.14
C SER A 117 14.80 4.33 -8.33
N ARG A 118 15.62 3.72 -9.21
CA ARG A 118 16.97 4.25 -9.47
C ARG A 118 16.85 5.59 -10.21
#